data_AF-A0A430AQT2-F1
#
_entry.id   AF-A0A430AQT2-F1
#
_cell.length_a   1.000
_cell.length_b   1.000
_cell.length_c   1.000
_cell.angle_alpha   90.00
_cell.angle_beta   90.00
_cell.angle_gamma   90.00
#
_symmetry.space_group_name_H-M   'P 1'
#
loop_
_entity.id
_entity.type
_entity.pdbx_description
1 polymer ?
#
loop_
_entity_poly.entity_id
_entity_poly.type
_entity_poly.pdbx_seq_one_letter_code
_entity_poly.pdbx_strand_id
1 'polypeptide(L)'
;MIRMFKVMDSACETVNDNLGTSIKFPRPSKRQMKNAQMLNVGTGVVCVAAGLITSYKVLSVIGGMNLLGACFIESQLKHFE
;
A
#
# COMPACT_ATOMS: atom_id res chain seq x y z
N MET A 1 7.59 -11.17 10.66
CA MET A 1 6.21 -11.16 10.10
C MET A 1 5.55 -9.83 10.40
N ILE A 2 5.16 -9.08 9.37
CA ILE A 2 4.52 -7.76 9.51
C ILE A 2 3.22 -7.91 10.31
N ARG A 3 3.01 -7.06 11.34
CA ARG A 3 1.83 -7.10 12.23
C ARG A 3 0.51 -7.08 11.46
N MET A 4 0.48 -6.35 10.33
CA MET A 4 -0.67 -6.25 9.43
C MET A 4 -1.17 -7.63 8.98
N PHE A 5 -0.29 -8.53 8.51
CA PHE A 5 -0.72 -9.86 8.05
C PHE A 5 -1.33 -10.71 9.17
N LYS A 6 -0.81 -10.61 10.40
CA LYS A 6 -1.38 -11.34 11.54
C LYS A 6 -2.81 -10.88 11.86
N VAL A 7 -3.06 -9.57 11.77
CA VAL A 7 -4.40 -8.99 11.98
C VAL A 7 -5.35 -9.44 10.88
N MET A 8 -4.93 -9.42 9.62
CA MET A 8 -5.79 -9.89 8.52
C MET A 8 -6.02 -11.40 8.55
N ASP A 9 -5.00 -12.21 8.88
CA ASP A 9 -5.17 -13.65 9.04
C ASP A 9 -6.21 -13.95 10.15
N SER A 10 -6.15 -13.25 11.29
CA SER A 10 -7.13 -13.39 12.37
C SER A 10 -8.55 -12.97 11.95
N ALA A 11 -8.68 -11.92 11.14
CA ALA A 11 -9.98 -11.51 10.60
C ALA A 11 -10.55 -12.54 9.63
N CYS A 12 -9.71 -13.11 8.75
CA CYS A 12 -10.12 -14.22 7.87
C CYS A 12 -10.53 -15.45 8.67
N GLU A 13 -9.83 -15.78 9.75
CA GLU A 13 -10.17 -16.90 10.64
C GLU A 13 -11.54 -16.71 11.29
N THR A 14 -11.83 -15.52 11.83
CA THR A 14 -13.15 -15.20 12.40
C THR A 14 -14.28 -15.31 11.37
N VAL A 15 -14.03 -14.87 10.13
CA VAL A 15 -15.02 -14.97 9.05
C VAL A 15 -15.24 -16.43 8.63
N ASN A 16 -14.16 -17.21 8.56
CA ASN A 16 -14.22 -18.63 8.23
C ASN A 16 -15.03 -19.43 9.26
N ASP A 17 -14.81 -19.17 10.55
CA ASP A 17 -15.55 -19.82 11.64
C ASP A 17 -17.04 -19.49 11.61
N ASN A 18 -17.40 -18.25 11.24
CA ASN A 18 -18.79 -17.81 11.20
C ASN A 18 -19.55 -18.22 9.93
N LEU A 19 -18.87 -18.33 8.78
CA LEU A 19 -19.49 -18.56 7.48
C LEU A 19 -19.22 -19.97 6.92
N GLY A 20 -18.44 -20.80 7.60
CA GLY A 20 -18.04 -22.13 7.12
C GLY A 20 -17.16 -22.08 5.87
N THR A 21 -16.49 -20.95 5.63
CA THR A 21 -15.59 -20.76 4.48
C THR A 21 -14.14 -21.07 4.87
N SER A 22 -13.27 -21.30 3.89
CA SER A 22 -11.83 -21.45 4.12
C SER A 22 -11.05 -20.44 3.27
N ILE A 23 -11.13 -19.18 3.67
CA ILE A 23 -10.45 -18.05 3.03
C ILE A 23 -9.12 -17.79 3.73
N LYS A 24 -8.04 -17.71 2.96
CA LYS A 24 -6.71 -17.32 3.45
C LYS A 24 -6.37 -15.93 2.93
N PHE A 25 -5.79 -15.09 3.78
CA PHE A 25 -5.39 -13.76 3.35
C PHE A 25 -4.26 -13.86 2.30
N PRO A 26 -4.42 -13.28 1.10
CA PRO A 26 -3.40 -13.36 0.06
C PRO A 26 -2.16 -12.58 0.47
N ARG A 27 -1.01 -13.25 0.45
CA ARG A 27 0.28 -12.60 0.78
C ARG A 27 0.94 -12.12 -0.50
N PRO A 28 1.15 -10.80 -0.67
CA PRO A 28 1.85 -10.28 -1.83
C PRO A 28 3.32 -10.72 -1.80
N SER A 29 3.87 -10.98 -2.99
CA SER A 29 5.29 -11.23 -3.17
C SER A 29 6.11 -9.94 -3.05
N LYS A 30 7.41 -10.05 -2.72
CA LYS A 30 8.36 -8.92 -2.73
C LYS A 30 8.32 -8.16 -4.07
N ARG A 31 8.17 -8.87 -5.19
CA ARG A 31 8.09 -8.27 -6.53
C ARG A 31 6.81 -7.44 -6.72
N GLN A 32 5.66 -7.93 -6.25
CA GLN A 32 4.40 -7.19 -6.31
C GLN A 32 4.46 -5.92 -5.45
N MET A 33 5.03 -6.01 -4.24
CA MET A 33 5.25 -4.86 -3.36
C MET A 33 6.16 -3.81 -4.01
N LYS A 34 7.26 -4.24 -4.65
CA LYS A 34 8.19 -3.34 -5.35
C LYS A 34 7.53 -2.64 -6.55
N ASN A 35 6.71 -3.36 -7.32
CA ASN A 35 5.95 -2.77 -8.42
C ASN A 35 4.93 -1.74 -7.91
N ALA A 36 4.21 -2.04 -6.84
CA ALA A 36 3.27 -1.11 -6.22
C ALA A 36 3.97 0.15 -5.70
N GLN A 37 5.15 0.00 -5.09
CA GLN A 37 5.98 1.14 -4.70
C GLN A 37 6.33 2.02 -5.89
N MET A 38 6.83 1.42 -6.99
CA MET A 38 7.23 2.16 -8.19
C MET A 38 6.06 2.92 -8.81
N LEU A 39 4.88 2.30 -8.85
CA LEU A 39 3.64 2.94 -9.30
C LEU A 39 3.25 4.12 -8.40
N ASN A 40 3.24 3.94 -7.08
CA ASN A 40 2.91 5.02 -6.15
C ASN A 40 3.89 6.20 -6.24
N VAL A 41 5.19 5.93 -6.41
CA VAL A 41 6.18 6.98 -6.67
C VAL A 41 5.87 7.70 -7.98
N GLY A 42 5.68 6.96 -9.08
CA GLY A 42 5.39 7.54 -10.39
C GLY A 42 4.12 8.40 -10.37
N THR A 43 3.01 7.86 -9.87
CA THR A 43 1.74 8.58 -9.74
C THR A 43 1.86 9.78 -8.80
N GLY A 44 2.59 9.64 -7.69
CA GLY A 44 2.86 10.73 -6.76
C GLY A 44 3.61 11.90 -7.42
N VAL A 45 4.73 11.62 -8.09
CA VAL A 45 5.51 12.63 -8.82
C VAL A 45 4.66 13.34 -9.87
N VAL A 46 3.88 12.58 -10.66
CA VAL A 46 3.00 13.15 -11.68
C VAL A 46 1.94 14.06 -11.06
N CYS A 47 1.28 13.63 -9.97
CA CYS A 47 0.31 14.47 -9.27
C CYS A 47 0.94 15.73 -8.66
N VAL A 48 2.14 15.63 -8.07
CA VAL A 48 2.87 16.79 -7.55
C VAL A 48 3.18 17.77 -8.68
N ALA A 49 3.78 17.30 -9.78
CA ALA A 49 4.13 18.13 -10.92
C ALA A 49 2.88 18.79 -11.55
N ALA A 50 1.81 18.02 -11.77
CA ALA A 50 0.56 18.54 -12.31
C ALA A 50 -0.09 19.58 -11.37
N GLY A 51 -0.04 19.34 -10.05
CA GLY A 51 -0.56 20.26 -9.04
C GLY A 51 0.26 21.53 -8.86
N LEU A 52 1.54 21.53 -9.25
CA LEU A 52 2.38 22.74 -9.29
C LEU A 52 2.12 23.57 -10.56
N ILE A 53 1.85 22.92 -11.69
CA ILE A 53 1.56 23.60 -12.97
C ILE A 53 0.12 24.16 -12.97
N THR A 54 -0.81 23.47 -12.32
CA THR A 54 -2.23 23.85 -12.26
C THR A 54 -2.55 24.67 -11.00
N SER A 55 -3.63 25.46 -11.02
CA SER A 55 -4.10 26.21 -9.83
C SER A 55 -4.60 25.32 -8.67
N TYR A 56 -4.75 24.01 -8.89
CA TYR A 56 -5.21 23.03 -7.91
C TYR A 56 -4.07 22.55 -7.01
N LYS A 57 -3.67 23.41 -6.06
CA LYS A 57 -2.64 23.11 -5.03
C LYS A 57 -2.93 21.84 -4.23
N VAL A 58 -4.21 21.48 -4.08
CA VAL A 58 -4.65 20.24 -3.41
C VAL A 58 -4.07 18.99 -4.09
N LEU A 59 -3.91 19.01 -5.41
CA LEU A 59 -3.35 17.89 -6.17
C LEU A 59 -1.87 17.65 -5.80
N SER A 60 -1.14 18.73 -5.49
CA SER A 60 0.24 18.64 -5.01
C SER A 60 0.33 18.02 -3.61
N VAL A 61 -0.60 18.38 -2.71
CA VAL A 61 -0.69 17.78 -1.37
C VAL A 61 -1.02 16.28 -1.46
N ILE A 62 -1.99 15.90 -2.29
CA ILE A 62 -2.35 14.48 -2.52
C ILE A 62 -1.16 13.72 -3.11
N GLY A 63 -0.47 14.30 -4.09
CA GLY A 63 0.74 13.72 -4.68
C GLY A 63 1.84 13.50 -3.64
N GLY A 64 2.09 14.49 -2.77
CA GLY A 64 3.03 14.37 -1.66
C GLY A 64 2.65 13.28 -0.67
N MET A 65 1.36 13.15 -0.35
CA MET A 65 0.85 12.09 0.53
C MET A 65 1.05 10.70 -0.09
N ASN A 66 0.92 10.58 -1.42
CA ASN A 66 1.17 9.33 -2.14
C ASN A 66 2.66 8.93 -2.08
N LEU A 67 3.58 9.90 -2.16
CA LEU A 67 5.02 9.66 -1.99
C LEU A 67 5.38 9.18 -0.58
N LEU A 68 4.76 9.75 0.46
CA LEU A 68 4.92 9.25 1.84
C LEU A 68 4.44 7.80 1.97
N GLY A 69 3.32 7.45 1.32
CA GLY A 69 2.84 6.07 1.24
C GLY A 69 3.84 5.12 0.57
N ALA A 70 4.51 5.56 -0.49
CA ALA A 70 5.55 4.77 -1.14
C ALA A 70 6.77 4.54 -0.22
N CYS A 71 7.19 5.54 0.55
CA CYS A 71 8.24 5.38 1.58
C CYS A 71 7.84 4.36 2.66
N PHE A 72 6.58 4.35 3.08
CA PHE A 72 6.10 3.36 4.02
C PHE A 72 6.18 1.94 3.44
N ILE A 73 5.79 1.75 2.18
CA ILE A 73 5.92 0.45 1.49
C ILE A 73 7.39 0.02 1.41
N GLU A 74 8.31 0.95 1.16
CA GLU A 74 9.75 0.65 1.17
C GLU A 74 10.24 0.12 2.52
N SER A 75 9.81 0.77 3.61
CA SER A 75 10.11 0.32 4.96
C SER A 75 9.55 -1.08 5.21
N GLN A 76 8.31 -1.35 4.80
CA GLN A 76 7.72 -2.70 4.90
C GLN A 76 8.47 -3.73 4.05
N LEU A 77 8.98 -3.35 2.87
CA LEU A 77 9.78 -4.22 2.00
C LEU A 77 11.12 -4.61 2.63
N LYS A 78 11.78 -3.66 3.32
CA LYS A 78 13.03 -3.91 4.07
C LYS A 78 12.82 -4.87 5.25
N HIS A 79 11.65 -4.83 5.87
CA HIS A 79 11.25 -5.75 6.96
C HIS A 79 10.52 -7.01 6.47
N PHE A 80 10.52 -7.27 5.16
CA PHE A 80 9.92 -8.45 4.52
C PHE A 80 10.89 -9.65 4.45
N GLU A 81 12.08 -9.54 5.03
CA GLU A 81 13.02 -10.65 5.27
C GLU A 81 12.61 -11.51 6.47
#